data_AF-A0A383DAL3-F1
#
_entry.id   AF-A0A383DAL3-F1
#
_cell.length_a   1.000
_cell.length_b   1.000
_cell.length_c   1.000
_cell.angle_alpha   90.00
_cell.angle_beta   90.00
_cell.angle_gamma   90.00
#
_symmetry.space_group_name_H-M   'P 1'
#
loop_
_entity.id
_entity.type
_entity.pdbx_description
1 polymer ?
#
loop_
_entity_poly.entity_id
_entity_poly.type
_entity_poly.pdbx_seq_one_letter_code
_entity_poly.pdbx_strand_id
1 'polypeptide(L)'
;MVSKNNSTGDKLSDAEKNVQAPPVLVLNPTAARGKAGRTWRRVRDELGSWSATPTVIETEYSGHGTEIARSAVTAGSGLVIAAGGDGTANEVVQGLMEVKASTAGTAFAHLPLGTGCDLARGLGLPLNPTRILRGLRKGRNIRIDVGVAEMSAGGDKVRRYFLNGATVGLGPAVALRVKRSKWLQRFGKHAYALAAL
;
A
#
# COMPACT_ATOMS: atom_id res chain seq x y z
N MET A 1 -1.71 -37.03 -56.55
CA MET A 1 -2.11 -36.36 -55.29
C MET A 1 -0.86 -35.98 -54.53
N VAL A 2 -0.44 -34.72 -54.64
CA VAL A 2 0.68 -34.17 -53.86
C VAL A 2 0.05 -33.26 -52.81
N SER A 3 0.04 -33.71 -51.55
CA SER A 3 -0.42 -32.89 -50.42
C SER A 3 0.79 -32.20 -49.81
N LYS A 4 0.91 -30.89 -50.05
CA LYS A 4 1.69 -29.99 -49.22
C LYS A 4 0.92 -29.82 -47.91
N ASN A 5 1.57 -29.94 -46.77
CA ASN A 5 1.08 -29.30 -45.55
C ASN A 5 2.22 -28.64 -44.79
N ASN A 6 2.07 -27.32 -44.64
CA ASN A 6 2.94 -26.36 -44.00
C ASN A 6 3.15 -26.69 -42.51
N SER A 7 4.40 -26.85 -42.10
CA SER A 7 4.83 -26.70 -40.71
C SER A 7 5.27 -25.27 -40.45
N THR A 8 4.30 -24.34 -40.44
CA THR A 8 4.54 -22.95 -40.07
C THR A 8 3.43 -22.49 -39.14
N GLY A 9 3.47 -22.92 -37.88
CA GLY A 9 2.43 -22.56 -36.93
C GLY A 9 2.64 -23.19 -35.55
N ASP A 10 3.82 -23.01 -34.94
CA ASP A 10 3.95 -23.25 -33.49
C ASP A 10 5.18 -22.55 -32.89
N LYS A 11 5.28 -21.22 -33.06
CA LYS A 11 6.27 -20.39 -32.33
C LYS A 11 5.67 -19.10 -31.74
N LEU A 12 4.36 -19.08 -31.55
CA LEU A 12 3.63 -17.98 -30.90
C LEU A 12 2.78 -18.57 -29.77
N SER A 13 3.41 -19.03 -28.67
CA SER A 13 2.63 -19.54 -27.52
C SER A 13 3.28 -19.45 -26.14
N ASP A 14 4.54 -19.03 -26.02
CA ASP A 14 5.21 -18.90 -24.71
C ASP A 14 5.55 -17.46 -24.28
N ALA A 15 5.66 -16.51 -25.21
CA ALA A 15 6.00 -15.11 -24.89
C ALA A 15 4.80 -14.26 -24.45
N GLU A 16 3.57 -14.68 -24.79
CA GLU A 16 2.34 -13.92 -24.49
C GLU A 16 1.72 -14.28 -23.13
N LYS A 17 2.21 -15.33 -22.46
CA LYS A 17 1.60 -15.88 -21.23
C LYS A 17 2.03 -15.21 -19.92
N ASN A 18 2.82 -14.13 -19.93
CA ASN A 18 3.27 -13.54 -18.66
C ASN A 18 3.51 -12.03 -18.71
N VAL A 19 2.60 -11.28 -19.34
CA VAL A 19 2.60 -9.81 -19.20
C VAL A 19 1.90 -9.47 -17.88
N GLN A 20 2.65 -9.52 -16.79
CA GLN A 20 2.22 -8.99 -15.50
C GLN A 20 1.87 -7.51 -15.67
N ALA A 21 0.71 -7.06 -15.19
CA ALA A 21 0.37 -5.65 -15.18
C ALA A 21 1.47 -4.83 -14.46
N PRO A 22 1.72 -3.59 -14.90
CA PRO A 22 2.77 -2.76 -14.30
C PRO A 22 2.54 -2.59 -12.79
N PRO A 23 3.59 -2.35 -12.00
CA PRO A 23 3.44 -2.00 -10.60
C PRO A 23 2.50 -0.80 -10.44
N VAL A 24 1.74 -0.75 -9.35
CA VAL A 24 0.88 0.40 -9.04
C VAL A 24 1.39 1.09 -7.78
N LEU A 25 1.55 2.41 -7.85
CA LEU A 25 1.90 3.24 -6.70
C LEU A 25 0.69 4.08 -6.29
N VAL A 26 0.15 3.79 -5.10
CA VAL A 26 -0.97 4.49 -4.50
C VAL A 26 -0.44 5.64 -3.66
N LEU A 27 -0.54 6.86 -4.17
CA LEU A 27 -0.03 8.06 -3.51
C LEU A 27 -1.12 8.77 -2.73
N ASN A 28 -0.95 8.97 -1.42
CA ASN A 28 -1.73 9.95 -0.69
C ASN A 28 -0.97 11.29 -0.65
N PRO A 29 -1.28 12.26 -1.53
CA PRO A 29 -0.54 13.52 -1.60
C PRO A 29 -0.75 14.38 -0.36
N THR A 30 -1.89 14.22 0.33
CA THR A 30 -2.29 15.00 1.51
C THR A 30 -1.66 14.51 2.82
N ALA A 31 -1.06 13.31 2.81
CA ALA A 31 -0.40 12.74 3.98
C ALA A 31 0.68 13.68 4.54
N ALA A 32 0.84 13.63 5.87
CA ALA A 32 1.72 14.53 6.62
C ALA A 32 1.50 16.02 6.29
N ARG A 33 0.23 16.46 6.23
CA ARG A 33 -0.17 17.85 5.91
C ARG A 33 0.38 18.33 4.55
N GLY A 34 0.22 17.48 3.54
CA GLY A 34 0.69 17.75 2.17
C GLY A 34 2.20 17.60 1.96
N LYS A 35 2.98 17.22 2.99
CA LYS A 35 4.42 16.96 2.83
C LYS A 35 4.67 15.76 1.93
N ALA A 36 3.80 14.75 1.94
CA ALA A 36 3.92 13.58 1.10
C ALA A 36 3.99 13.94 -0.40
N GLY A 37 3.05 14.73 -0.91
CA GLY A 37 3.08 15.18 -2.31
C GLY A 37 4.31 16.00 -2.66
N ARG A 38 4.79 16.87 -1.75
CA ARG A 38 6.05 17.64 -1.95
C ARG A 38 7.27 16.72 -2.02
N THR A 39 7.37 15.76 -1.11
CA THR A 39 8.47 14.80 -1.07
C THR A 39 8.43 13.90 -2.32
N TRP A 40 7.26 13.42 -2.71
CA TRP A 40 7.06 12.62 -3.91
C TRP A 40 7.62 13.30 -5.15
N ARG A 41 7.28 14.57 -5.39
CA ARG A 41 7.82 15.34 -6.53
C ARG A 41 9.35 15.38 -6.61
N ARG A 42 10.05 15.29 -5.47
CA ARG A 42 11.52 15.31 -5.42
C ARG A 42 12.16 13.94 -5.67
N VAL A 43 11.41 12.86 -5.51
CA VAL A 43 11.95 11.49 -5.56
C VAL A 43 11.36 10.65 -6.70
N ARG A 44 10.31 11.13 -7.38
CA ARG A 44 9.62 10.40 -8.45
C ARG A 44 10.55 10.02 -9.60
N ASP A 45 11.58 10.81 -9.85
CA ASP A 45 12.52 10.58 -10.96
C ASP A 45 13.35 9.30 -10.74
N GLU A 46 13.44 8.80 -9.50
CA GLU A 46 14.03 7.49 -9.20
C GLU A 46 13.28 6.34 -9.90
N LEU A 47 12.00 6.53 -10.25
CA LEU A 47 11.22 5.55 -11.03
C LEU A 47 11.73 5.39 -12.47
N GLY A 48 12.39 6.40 -13.05
CA GLY A 48 12.91 6.31 -14.42
C GLY A 48 13.97 5.23 -14.62
N SER A 49 14.52 4.70 -13.52
CA SER A 49 15.51 3.61 -13.52
C SER A 49 14.90 2.20 -13.37
N TRP A 50 13.57 2.09 -13.34
CA TRP A 50 12.86 0.82 -13.18
C TRP A 50 12.64 0.16 -14.54
N SER A 51 12.72 -1.18 -14.59
CA SER A 51 12.41 -1.95 -15.80
C SER A 51 10.93 -1.87 -16.17
N ALA A 52 10.04 -1.78 -15.17
CA ALA A 52 8.62 -1.52 -15.31
C ALA A 52 8.26 -0.31 -14.44
N THR A 53 8.02 0.84 -15.08
CA THR A 53 7.65 2.08 -14.39
C THR A 53 6.30 1.91 -13.71
N PRO A 54 6.19 2.16 -12.39
CA PRO A 54 4.91 2.08 -11.71
C PRO A 54 3.89 3.10 -12.25
N THR A 55 2.65 2.66 -12.44
CA THR A 55 1.51 3.57 -12.64
C THR A 55 1.20 4.24 -11.32
N VAL A 56 1.32 5.57 -11.28
CA VAL A 56 1.09 6.37 -10.07
C VAL A 56 -0.36 6.86 -10.06
N ILE A 57 -1.10 6.54 -9.01
CA ILE A 57 -2.49 6.95 -8.83
C ILE A 57 -2.60 7.70 -7.50
N GLU A 58 -3.04 8.97 -7.56
CA GLU A 58 -3.25 9.79 -6.37
C GLU A 58 -4.62 9.49 -5.74
N THR A 59 -4.65 9.29 -4.42
CA THR A 59 -5.90 9.11 -3.67
C THR A 59 -6.60 10.46 -3.50
N GLU A 60 -7.90 10.47 -3.74
CA GLU A 60 -8.74 11.66 -3.66
C GLU A 60 -9.53 11.76 -2.35
N TYR A 61 -9.86 10.62 -1.74
CA TYR A 61 -10.67 10.52 -0.53
C TYR A 61 -10.25 9.32 0.33
N SER A 62 -10.70 9.27 1.58
CA SER A 62 -10.41 8.15 2.48
C SER A 62 -11.11 6.89 1.99
N GLY A 63 -10.35 5.79 1.91
CA GLY A 63 -10.81 4.52 1.36
C GLY A 63 -10.44 4.33 -0.11
N HIS A 64 -10.13 5.39 -0.86
CA HIS A 64 -9.77 5.29 -2.28
C HIS A 64 -8.53 4.41 -2.49
N GLY A 65 -7.57 4.40 -1.55
CA GLY A 65 -6.40 3.52 -1.64
C GLY A 65 -6.76 2.02 -1.65
N THR A 66 -7.87 1.66 -1.00
CA THR A 66 -8.43 0.29 -1.00
C THR A 66 -8.93 -0.08 -2.38
N GLU A 67 -9.68 0.82 -3.01
CA GLU A 67 -10.27 0.59 -4.34
C GLU A 67 -9.18 0.47 -5.41
N ILE A 68 -8.16 1.34 -5.34
CA ILE A 68 -7.00 1.29 -6.26
C ILE A 68 -6.24 -0.03 -6.09
N ALA A 69 -5.94 -0.42 -4.84
CA ALA A 69 -5.20 -1.65 -4.57
C ALA A 69 -5.97 -2.89 -5.02
N ARG A 70 -7.28 -2.95 -4.76
CA ARG A 70 -8.17 -4.02 -5.23
C ARG A 70 -8.17 -4.12 -6.75
N SER A 71 -8.22 -2.99 -7.44
CA SER A 71 -8.19 -2.94 -8.90
C SER A 71 -6.83 -3.41 -9.44
N ALA A 72 -5.73 -2.98 -8.83
CA ALA A 72 -4.38 -3.37 -9.21
C ALA A 72 -4.13 -4.88 -9.08
N VAL A 73 -4.52 -5.49 -7.96
CA VAL A 73 -4.37 -6.95 -7.76
C VAL A 73 -5.30 -7.75 -8.68
N THR A 74 -6.51 -7.25 -8.94
CA THR A 74 -7.45 -7.89 -9.88
C THR A 74 -6.92 -7.85 -11.32
N ALA A 75 -6.24 -6.75 -11.70
CA ALA A 75 -5.56 -6.60 -12.97
C ALA A 75 -4.24 -7.42 -13.06
N GLY A 76 -3.87 -8.16 -12.01
CA GLY A 76 -2.66 -8.97 -12.00
C GLY A 76 -1.37 -8.18 -11.77
N SER A 77 -1.42 -7.01 -11.14
CA SER A 77 -0.20 -6.26 -10.80
C SER A 77 0.65 -7.05 -9.80
N GLY A 78 1.94 -7.25 -10.11
CA GLY A 78 2.87 -7.99 -9.26
C GLY A 78 3.37 -7.21 -8.04
N LEU A 79 3.13 -5.89 -7.99
CA LEU A 79 3.60 -5.02 -6.92
C LEU A 79 2.66 -3.82 -6.73
N VAL A 80 2.16 -3.65 -5.51
CA VAL A 80 1.40 -2.46 -5.10
C VAL A 80 2.17 -1.71 -4.00
N ILE A 81 2.47 -0.44 -4.25
CA ILE A 81 3.28 0.42 -3.39
C ILE A 81 2.36 1.46 -2.73
N ALA A 82 2.23 1.42 -1.41
CA ALA A 82 1.56 2.46 -0.64
C ALA A 82 2.52 3.63 -0.38
N ALA A 83 2.28 4.79 -0.97
CA ALA A 83 3.06 6.00 -0.77
C ALA A 83 2.31 6.99 0.13
N GLY A 84 2.58 6.93 1.44
CA GLY A 84 1.83 7.69 2.44
C GLY A 84 2.24 7.34 3.87
N GLY A 85 1.32 7.57 4.82
CA GLY A 85 1.47 7.12 6.20
C GLY A 85 0.92 5.71 6.42
N ASP A 86 0.82 5.30 7.70
CA ASP A 86 0.28 3.99 8.08
C ASP A 86 -1.18 3.80 7.64
N GLY A 87 -1.99 4.87 7.63
CA GLY A 87 -3.36 4.82 7.11
C GLY A 87 -3.41 4.45 5.62
N THR A 88 -2.51 5.00 4.80
CA THR A 88 -2.42 4.64 3.37
C THR A 88 -1.94 3.21 3.18
N ALA A 89 -0.96 2.77 3.97
CA ALA A 89 -0.54 1.36 3.98
C ALA A 89 -1.69 0.42 4.34
N ASN A 90 -2.50 0.79 5.33
CA ASN A 90 -3.64 0.00 5.76
C ASN A 90 -4.75 -0.05 4.69
N GLU A 91 -5.09 1.07 4.06
CA GLU A 91 -6.05 1.08 2.93
C GLU A 91 -5.60 0.17 1.79
N VAL A 92 -4.31 0.22 1.42
CA VAL A 92 -3.78 -0.67 0.38
C VAL A 92 -3.91 -2.15 0.78
N VAL A 93 -3.53 -2.51 2.01
CA VAL A 93 -3.63 -3.91 2.48
C VAL A 93 -5.07 -4.39 2.58
N GLN A 94 -6.01 -3.53 2.96
CA GLN A 94 -7.44 -3.84 2.89
C GLN A 94 -7.83 -4.30 1.47
N GLY A 95 -7.43 -3.54 0.44
CA GLY A 95 -7.80 -3.84 -0.94
C GLY A 95 -7.12 -5.11 -1.48
N LEU A 96 -5.86 -5.34 -1.09
CA LEU A 96 -5.15 -6.57 -1.45
C LEU A 96 -5.83 -7.80 -0.84
N MET A 97 -6.15 -7.77 0.45
CA MET A 97 -6.66 -8.93 1.19
C MET A 97 -8.13 -9.28 0.88
N GLU A 98 -8.87 -8.39 0.25
CA GLU A 98 -10.23 -8.68 -0.22
C GLU A 98 -10.26 -9.62 -1.44
N VAL A 99 -9.16 -9.71 -2.20
CA VAL A 99 -9.06 -10.55 -3.39
C VAL A 99 -8.43 -11.90 -3.03
N LYS A 100 -9.27 -12.83 -2.57
CA LYS A 100 -8.86 -14.14 -2.01
C LYS A 100 -8.01 -15.03 -2.94
N ALA A 101 -8.10 -14.87 -4.26
CA ALA A 101 -7.42 -15.74 -5.23
C ALA A 101 -6.06 -15.21 -5.74
N SER A 102 -5.73 -13.93 -5.51
CA SER A 102 -4.65 -13.25 -6.24
C SER A 102 -3.52 -12.67 -5.38
N THR A 103 -3.62 -12.69 -4.05
CA THR A 103 -2.54 -12.14 -3.18
C THR A 103 -1.25 -12.94 -3.23
N ALA A 104 -1.28 -14.21 -3.64
CA ALA A 104 -0.08 -15.05 -3.74
C ALA A 104 0.94 -14.54 -4.78
N GLY A 105 0.50 -13.71 -5.74
CA GLY A 105 1.35 -13.15 -6.80
C GLY A 105 1.66 -11.66 -6.67
N THR A 106 1.10 -10.96 -5.69
CA THR A 106 1.24 -9.50 -5.55
C THR A 106 2.01 -9.14 -4.29
N ALA A 107 3.17 -8.52 -4.46
CA ALA A 107 3.93 -7.96 -3.34
C ALA A 107 3.35 -6.62 -2.89
N PHE A 108 3.41 -6.37 -1.57
CA PHE A 108 3.12 -5.08 -0.97
C PHE A 108 4.42 -4.35 -0.62
N ALA A 109 4.47 -3.04 -0.87
CA ALA A 109 5.55 -2.18 -0.41
C ALA A 109 5.01 -0.91 0.26
N HIS A 110 5.74 -0.40 1.26
CA HIS A 110 5.46 0.88 1.89
C HIS A 110 6.55 1.89 1.56
N LEU A 111 6.17 3.00 0.91
CA LEU A 111 6.98 4.20 0.77
C LEU A 111 6.56 5.20 1.87
N PRO A 112 7.34 5.30 2.98
CA PRO A 112 6.92 6.03 4.17
C PRO A 112 6.99 7.55 3.95
N LEU A 113 5.88 8.15 3.55
CA LEU A 113 5.73 9.59 3.34
C LEU A 113 4.92 10.29 4.46
N GLY A 114 4.49 9.53 5.47
CA GLY A 114 3.77 10.03 6.65
C GLY A 114 4.66 10.55 7.79
N THR A 115 4.03 11.00 8.88
CA THR A 115 4.71 11.48 10.09
C THR A 115 5.06 10.34 11.05
N GLY A 116 4.09 9.42 11.26
CA GLY A 116 4.17 8.27 12.15
C GLY A 116 5.02 7.16 11.54
N CYS A 117 4.61 6.57 10.41
CA CYS A 117 5.34 5.53 9.68
C CYS A 117 5.85 4.41 10.61
N ASP A 118 4.97 3.95 11.48
CA ASP A 118 5.25 2.93 12.49
C ASP A 118 5.54 1.59 11.82
N LEU A 119 4.84 1.27 10.71
CA LEU A 119 5.11 0.05 9.93
C LEU A 119 6.55 0.00 9.46
N ALA A 120 7.03 1.07 8.82
CA ALA A 120 8.40 1.15 8.32
C ALA A 120 9.43 1.03 9.47
N ARG A 121 9.15 1.63 10.63
CA ARG A 121 10.03 1.51 11.81
C ARG A 121 10.03 0.10 12.38
N GLY A 122 8.87 -0.52 12.54
CA GLY A 122 8.72 -1.88 13.06
C GLY A 122 9.43 -2.91 12.18
N LEU A 123 9.43 -2.70 10.86
CA LEU A 123 10.14 -3.54 9.89
C LEU A 123 11.62 -3.18 9.69
N GLY A 124 12.15 -2.18 10.40
CA GLY A 124 13.54 -1.73 10.25
C GLY A 124 13.84 -1.11 8.87
N LEU A 125 12.82 -0.66 8.14
CA LEU A 125 12.95 -0.07 6.82
C LEU A 125 13.51 1.36 6.89
N PRO A 126 14.32 1.78 5.91
CA PRO A 126 14.81 3.15 5.87
C PRO A 126 13.66 4.14 5.67
N LEU A 127 13.64 5.23 6.45
CA LEU A 127 12.65 6.31 6.27
C LEU A 127 12.97 7.26 5.11
N ASN A 128 14.12 7.09 4.46
CA ASN A 128 14.50 7.87 3.28
C ASN A 128 13.79 7.28 2.04
N PRO A 129 12.89 8.04 1.38
CA PRO A 129 12.10 7.53 0.25
C PRO A 129 12.96 7.07 -0.94
N THR A 130 14.05 7.78 -1.24
CA THR A 130 15.00 7.41 -2.31
C THR A 130 15.64 6.05 -2.02
N ARG A 131 16.04 5.78 -0.77
CA ARG A 131 16.60 4.47 -0.40
C ARG A 131 15.58 3.34 -0.56
N ILE A 132 14.31 3.59 -0.22
CA ILE A 132 13.24 2.62 -0.42
C ILE A 132 13.04 2.34 -1.90
N LEU A 133 12.86 3.37 -2.73
CA LEU A 133 12.65 3.21 -4.19
C LEU A 133 13.79 2.44 -4.86
N ARG A 134 15.04 2.73 -4.49
CA ARG A 134 16.21 1.97 -4.97
C ARG A 134 16.26 0.54 -4.44
N GLY A 135 15.78 0.32 -3.22
CA GLY A 135 15.69 -1.01 -2.61
C GLY A 135 14.66 -1.91 -3.27
N LEU A 136 13.49 -1.36 -3.61
CA LEU A 136 12.40 -2.10 -4.27
C LEU A 136 12.84 -2.69 -5.61
N ARG A 137 13.73 -2.01 -6.35
CA ARG A 137 14.34 -2.54 -7.59
C ARG A 137 15.08 -3.86 -7.40
N LYS A 138 15.57 -4.14 -6.19
CA LYS A 138 16.30 -5.38 -5.88
C LYS A 138 15.37 -6.57 -5.62
N GLY A 139 14.06 -6.34 -5.51
CA GLY A 139 13.05 -7.41 -5.42
C GLY A 139 13.16 -8.32 -4.20
N ARG A 140 13.77 -7.87 -3.11
CA ARG A 140 13.86 -8.68 -1.88
C ARG A 140 12.55 -8.60 -1.12
N ASN A 141 11.80 -9.69 -1.12
CA ASN A 141 10.54 -9.82 -0.40
C ASN A 141 10.76 -10.55 0.93
N ILE A 142 10.01 -10.15 1.94
CA ILE A 142 9.84 -10.88 3.20
C ILE A 142 8.35 -11.15 3.38
N ARG A 143 8.01 -12.18 4.15
CA ARG A 143 6.62 -12.37 4.59
C ARG A 143 6.38 -11.50 5.82
N ILE A 144 5.22 -10.84 5.83
CA ILE A 144 4.71 -10.09 6.98
C ILE A 144 3.34 -10.65 7.33
N ASP A 145 3.07 -10.77 8.62
CA ASP A 145 1.75 -11.19 9.07
C ASP A 145 0.75 -10.04 8.90
N VAL A 146 -0.48 -10.39 8.55
CA VAL A 146 -1.61 -9.45 8.50
C VAL A 146 -2.61 -9.89 9.55
N GLY A 147 -2.84 -9.02 10.53
CA GLY A 147 -3.86 -9.26 11.55
C GLY A 147 -5.26 -9.16 10.98
N VAL A 148 -6.19 -9.96 11.49
CA VAL A 148 -7.61 -9.94 11.13
C VAL A 148 -8.44 -9.65 12.37
N ALA A 149 -9.29 -8.63 12.30
CA ALA A 149 -10.27 -8.29 13.31
C ALA A 149 -11.67 -8.53 12.76
N GLU A 150 -12.45 -9.37 13.44
CA GLU A 150 -13.86 -9.59 13.15
C GLU A 150 -14.69 -8.99 14.28
N MET A 151 -15.65 -8.14 13.90
CA MET A 151 -16.49 -7.41 14.83
C MET A 151 -17.95 -7.59 14.43
N SER A 152 -18.85 -7.54 15.40
CA SER A 152 -20.28 -7.43 15.14
C SER A 152 -20.82 -6.12 15.73
N ALA A 153 -21.51 -5.33 14.91
CA ALA A 153 -22.15 -4.10 15.33
C ALA A 153 -23.52 -4.01 14.66
N GLY A 154 -24.58 -3.89 15.47
CA GLY A 154 -25.95 -3.76 14.94
C GLY A 154 -26.47 -4.97 14.14
N GLY A 155 -25.87 -6.15 14.31
CA GLY A 155 -26.21 -7.37 13.55
C GLY A 155 -25.30 -7.63 12.34
N ASP A 156 -24.59 -6.61 11.86
CA ASP A 156 -23.64 -6.77 10.76
C ASP A 156 -22.30 -7.32 11.26
N LYS A 157 -21.72 -8.24 10.49
CA LYS A 157 -20.34 -8.71 10.70
C LYS A 157 -19.38 -7.92 9.83
N VAL A 158 -18.41 -7.28 10.45
CA VAL A 158 -17.37 -6.51 9.77
C VAL A 158 -16.03 -7.20 10.00
N ARG A 159 -15.34 -7.53 8.90
CA ARG A 159 -13.95 -8.00 8.92
C ARG A 159 -13.03 -6.87 8.49
N ARG A 160 -11.94 -6.65 9.23
CA ARG A 160 -10.88 -5.70 8.91
C ARG A 160 -9.51 -6.34 9.06
N TYR A 161 -8.57 -5.89 8.25
CA TYR A 161 -7.17 -6.26 8.25
C TYR A 161 -6.34 -5.14 8.88
N PHE A 162 -5.21 -5.48 9.50
CA PHE A 162 -4.29 -4.48 10.06
C PHE A 162 -2.84 -4.98 10.03
N LEU A 163 -1.91 -4.04 9.93
CA LEU A 163 -0.47 -4.31 9.87
C LEU A 163 0.27 -4.11 11.19
N ASN A 164 -0.18 -3.15 12.01
CA ASN A 164 0.54 -2.75 13.23
C ASN A 164 -0.16 -3.25 14.49
N GLY A 165 -1.43 -2.89 14.65
CA GLY A 165 -2.21 -3.29 15.81
C GLY A 165 -3.66 -2.85 15.70
N ALA A 166 -4.51 -3.52 16.48
CA ALA A 166 -5.91 -3.16 16.68
C ALA A 166 -6.15 -2.97 18.18
N THR A 167 -6.89 -1.91 18.54
CA THR A 167 -7.17 -1.57 19.94
C THR A 167 -8.65 -1.32 20.13
N VAL A 168 -9.22 -1.83 21.23
CA VAL A 168 -10.59 -1.56 21.69
C VAL A 168 -10.57 -0.88 23.06
N GLY A 169 -11.61 -0.12 23.40
CA GLY A 169 -11.71 0.58 24.70
C GLY A 169 -11.00 1.94 24.74
N LEU A 170 -10.10 2.13 25.71
CA LEU A 170 -9.48 3.42 26.01
C LEU A 170 -8.58 3.96 24.88
N GLY A 171 -7.85 3.10 24.16
CA GLY A 171 -6.94 3.51 23.08
C GLY A 171 -7.64 4.33 21.98
N PRO A 172 -8.75 3.82 21.38
CA PRO A 172 -9.56 4.59 20.43
C PRO A 172 -10.13 5.89 21.01
N ALA A 173 -10.52 5.92 22.28
CA ALA A 173 -11.04 7.13 22.92
C ALA A 173 -9.99 8.25 22.97
N VAL A 174 -8.74 7.91 23.31
CA VAL A 174 -7.59 8.83 23.29
C VAL A 174 -7.30 9.32 21.87
N ALA A 175 -7.26 8.42 20.88
CA ALA A 175 -7.03 8.78 19.48
C ALA A 175 -8.13 9.71 18.94
N LEU A 176 -9.40 9.46 19.28
CA LEU A 176 -10.53 10.32 18.93
C LEU A 176 -10.44 11.69 19.62
N ARG A 177 -10.00 11.75 20.88
CA ARG A 177 -9.78 12.99 21.63
C ARG A 177 -8.70 13.85 20.98
N VAL A 178 -7.58 13.27 20.56
CA VAL A 178 -6.54 13.98 19.78
C VAL A 178 -7.11 14.47 18.45
N LYS A 179 -7.84 13.61 17.70
CA LYS A 179 -8.39 13.96 16.39
C LYS A 179 -9.43 15.10 16.47
N ARG A 180 -10.22 15.15 17.54
CA ARG A 180 -11.24 16.20 17.76
C ARG A 180 -10.66 17.51 18.33
N SER A 181 -9.47 17.47 18.92
CA SER A 181 -8.85 18.66 19.53
C SER A 181 -7.76 19.26 18.64
N LYS A 182 -8.05 20.43 18.04
CA LYS A 182 -7.04 21.22 17.30
C LYS A 182 -5.87 21.65 18.20
N TRP A 183 -6.13 21.82 19.51
CA TRP A 183 -5.11 22.18 20.49
C TRP A 183 -4.14 21.01 20.75
N LEU A 184 -4.64 19.80 20.99
CA LEU A 184 -3.78 18.62 21.19
C LEU A 184 -2.93 18.31 19.94
N GLN A 185 -3.49 18.48 18.74
CA GLN A 185 -2.76 18.27 17.48
C GLN A 185 -1.54 19.19 17.28
N ARG A 186 -1.44 20.29 18.02
CA ARG A 186 -0.25 21.17 18.00
C ARG A 186 0.95 20.55 18.71
N PHE A 187 0.73 19.59 19.62
CA PHE A 187 1.79 18.91 20.37
C PHE A 187 2.39 17.69 19.66
N GLY A 188 1.96 17.38 18.44
CA GLY A 188 2.54 16.32 17.61
C GLY A 188 2.55 14.97 18.31
N LYS A 189 3.71 14.32 18.39
CA LYS A 189 3.89 12.99 19.03
C LYS A 189 3.49 12.96 20.53
N HIS A 190 3.55 14.11 21.22
CA HIS A 190 3.21 14.20 22.64
C HIS A 190 1.71 14.33 22.89
N ALA A 191 0.91 14.56 21.83
CA ALA A 191 -0.54 14.71 21.93
C ALA A 191 -1.22 13.46 22.52
N TYR A 192 -0.70 12.27 22.21
CA TYR A 192 -1.27 11.01 22.69
C TYR A 192 -1.09 10.80 24.19
N ALA A 193 0.04 11.22 24.76
CA ALA A 193 0.26 11.19 26.21
C ALA A 193 -0.62 12.20 26.95
N LEU A 194 -0.74 13.43 26.43
CA LEU A 194 -1.61 14.47 26.99
C LEU A 194 -3.11 14.14 26.87
N ALA A 195 -3.50 13.34 25.89
CA ALA A 195 -4.88 12.92 25.70
C ALA A 195 -5.27 11.69 26.56
N ALA A 196 -4.29 11.01 27.15
CA ALA A 196 -4.49 9.90 28.07
C ALA A 196 -4.65 10.34 29.54
N LEU A 197 -4.38 11.62 29.82
CA LEU A 197 -4.69 12.34 31.06
C LEU A 197 -6.06 13.02 30.95
#